data_AF-A0A949PH49-F1
#
_entry.id   AF-A0A949PH49-F1
#
_cell.length_a   1.000
_cell.length_b   1.000
_cell.length_c   1.000
_cell.angle_alpha   90.00
_cell.angle_beta   90.00
_cell.angle_gamma   90.00
#
_symmetry.space_group_name_H-M   'P 1'
#
loop_
_entity.id
_entity.type
_entity.pdbx_description
1 polymer ?
#
loop_
_entity_poly.entity_id
_entity_poly.type
_entity_poly.pdbx_seq_one_letter_code
_entity_poly.pdbx_strand_id
1 'polypeptide(L)'
;MKQPNDRAGKLAHKEWIQGQCLCGMVRFEIKFPARWAWHDHSRTSARAHGASPVTYVGSWTKRFRLITGEEIVDRFRQETQEATRHFCLECGTPVYYTRDKSPHMINIPRALFDESVGREPRYHIRFHDRPEWGYEGEPLKSLKNYPSVMQGRPKKRKKNPFEED
;
A
#
# COMPACT_ATOMS: atom_id res chain seq x y z
N MET A 1 -49.46 15.32 6.45
CA MET A 1 -48.54 14.30 7.00
C MET A 1 -47.68 13.74 5.88
N LYS A 2 -46.42 14.21 5.77
CA LYS A 2 -45.40 13.60 4.91
C LYS A 2 -44.36 13.00 5.85
N GLN A 3 -44.09 11.71 5.68
CA GLN A 3 -43.09 10.98 6.45
C GLN A 3 -41.69 11.59 6.23
N PRO A 4 -40.81 11.60 7.25
CA PRO A 4 -39.45 12.07 7.08
C PRO A 4 -38.65 11.06 6.23
N ASN A 5 -37.82 11.61 5.36
CA ASN A 5 -36.98 10.90 4.41
C ASN A 5 -35.76 10.30 5.15
N ASP A 6 -35.83 9.02 5.51
CA ASP A 6 -34.73 8.21 6.06
C ASP A 6 -33.67 7.91 4.99
N ARG A 7 -32.95 8.94 4.53
CA ARG A 7 -31.77 8.79 3.65
C ARG A 7 -30.55 9.47 4.25
N ALA A 8 -30.12 8.98 5.40
CA ALA A 8 -28.76 9.16 5.89
C ALA A 8 -28.40 8.07 6.91
N GLY A 9 -28.34 6.83 6.45
CA GLY A 9 -27.55 5.80 7.14
C GLY A 9 -26.08 6.24 7.12
N LYS A 10 -25.70 7.11 8.06
CA LYS A 10 -24.29 7.43 8.34
C LYS A 10 -23.62 6.10 8.66
N LEU A 11 -22.73 5.65 7.77
CA LEU A 11 -21.76 4.60 8.10
C LEU A 11 -21.04 5.07 9.37
N ALA A 12 -21.39 4.49 10.51
CA ALA A 12 -20.68 4.73 11.76
C ALA A 12 -19.27 4.16 11.55
N HIS A 13 -18.34 5.03 11.15
CA HIS A 13 -16.95 4.62 10.98
C HIS A 13 -16.43 4.15 12.34
N LYS A 14 -15.97 2.90 12.41
CA LYS A 14 -15.30 2.37 13.61
C LYS A 14 -14.20 3.35 14.02
N GLU A 15 -14.09 3.63 15.32
CA GLU A 15 -13.03 4.50 15.85
C GLU A 15 -11.63 3.98 15.48
N TRP A 16 -11.50 2.65 15.44
CA TRP A 16 -10.29 1.91 15.09
C TRP A 16 -10.55 0.98 13.90
N ILE A 17 -9.56 0.89 13.02
CA ILE A 17 -9.58 -0.01 11.87
C ILE A 17 -8.43 -0.99 12.00
N GLN A 18 -8.74 -2.25 11.81
CA GLN A 18 -7.83 -3.36 11.99
C GLN A 18 -7.12 -3.70 10.69
N GLY A 19 -5.87 -4.12 10.81
CA GLY A 19 -5.12 -4.77 9.76
C GLY A 19 -4.35 -5.97 10.32
N GLN A 20 -3.88 -6.81 9.42
CA GLN A 20 -3.17 -8.04 9.79
C GLN A 20 -2.13 -8.44 8.74
N CYS A 21 -1.14 -9.22 9.16
CA CYS A 21 -0.23 -9.88 8.21
C CYS A 21 -0.92 -11.04 7.47
N LEU A 22 -0.25 -11.61 6.46
CA LEU A 22 -0.79 -12.71 5.65
C LEU A 22 -1.26 -13.93 6.48
N CYS A 23 -0.49 -14.34 7.50
CA CYS A 23 -0.87 -15.48 8.35
C CYS A 23 -1.87 -15.10 9.46
N GLY A 24 -2.17 -13.81 9.63
CA GLY A 24 -3.11 -13.31 10.64
C GLY A 24 -2.62 -13.34 12.09
N MET A 25 -1.39 -13.77 12.35
CA MET A 25 -0.81 -13.82 13.71
C MET A 25 -0.42 -12.43 14.23
N VAL A 26 0.14 -11.59 13.36
CA VAL A 26 0.35 -10.17 13.65
C VAL A 26 -0.90 -9.41 13.29
N ARG A 27 -1.55 -8.83 14.30
CA ARG A 27 -2.74 -7.97 14.15
C ARG A 27 -2.45 -6.62 14.75
N PHE A 28 -2.98 -5.58 14.14
CA PHE A 28 -2.81 -4.21 14.61
C PHE A 28 -4.05 -3.39 14.28
N GLU A 29 -4.10 -2.18 14.81
CA GLU A 29 -5.13 -1.22 14.49
C GLU A 29 -4.60 0.21 14.39
N ILE A 30 -5.31 1.05 13.63
CA ILE A 30 -5.12 2.50 13.62
C ILE A 30 -6.44 3.22 13.90
N LYS A 31 -6.39 4.40 14.53
CA LYS A 31 -7.59 5.23 14.62
C LYS A 31 -8.00 5.78 13.25
N PHE A 32 -9.28 5.72 12.93
CA PHE A 32 -9.86 6.34 11.73
C PHE A 32 -9.93 7.88 11.85
N PRO A 33 -9.83 8.62 10.74
CA PRO A 33 -9.24 8.20 9.48
C PRO A 33 -7.71 8.14 9.57
N ALA A 34 -7.08 7.42 8.64
CA ALA A 34 -5.65 7.51 8.46
C ALA A 34 -5.20 8.95 8.14
N ARG A 35 -3.95 9.25 8.46
CA ARG A 35 -3.35 10.57 8.23
C ARG A 35 -3.05 10.81 6.75
N TRP A 36 -2.57 9.78 6.05
CA TRP A 36 -2.16 9.82 4.64
C TRP A 36 -2.43 8.47 3.96
N ALA A 37 -2.55 8.50 2.63
CA ALA A 37 -2.44 7.33 1.76
C ALA A 37 -1.71 7.75 0.47
N TRP A 38 -0.78 6.92 -0.02
CA TRP A 38 0.01 7.23 -1.22
C TRP A 38 0.59 5.97 -1.87
N HIS A 39 0.97 6.10 -3.13
CA HIS A 39 1.75 5.12 -3.89
C HIS A 39 3.23 5.50 -3.86
N ASP A 40 4.09 4.58 -3.41
CA ASP A 40 5.54 4.74 -3.39
C ASP A 40 6.17 3.91 -4.50
N HIS A 41 6.85 4.60 -5.41
CA HIS A 41 7.54 4.03 -6.57
C HIS A 41 9.04 3.83 -6.35
N SER A 42 9.56 4.16 -5.16
CA SER A 42 11.00 4.01 -4.88
C SER A 42 11.46 2.55 -5.01
N ARG A 43 12.67 2.37 -5.55
CA ARG A 43 13.30 1.04 -5.67
C ARG A 43 13.40 0.31 -4.33
N THR A 44 13.60 1.04 -3.23
CA THR A 44 13.71 0.44 -1.89
C THR A 44 12.38 -0.12 -1.41
N SER A 45 11.28 0.63 -1.57
CA SER A 45 9.94 0.10 -1.27
C SER A 45 9.60 -1.06 -2.20
N ALA A 46 9.94 -0.96 -3.49
CA ALA A 46 9.69 -2.05 -4.43
C ALA A 46 10.43 -3.34 -4.08
N ARG A 47 11.72 -3.25 -3.72
CA ARG A 47 12.51 -4.41 -3.29
C ARG A 47 12.02 -4.99 -1.96
N ALA A 48 11.65 -4.14 -1.01
CA ALA A 48 11.17 -4.60 0.30
C ALA A 48 9.84 -5.36 0.22
N HIS A 49 9.02 -5.07 -0.78
CA HIS A 49 7.70 -5.70 -0.96
C HIS A 49 7.61 -6.68 -2.13
N GLY A 50 8.60 -6.71 -3.02
CA GLY A 50 8.50 -7.44 -4.29
C GLY A 50 7.42 -6.89 -5.24
N ALA A 51 7.00 -5.63 -5.09
CA ALA A 51 5.89 -5.03 -5.85
C ALA A 51 6.13 -3.56 -6.18
N SER A 52 5.60 -3.06 -7.30
CA SER A 52 5.66 -1.63 -7.64
C SER A 52 4.38 -1.17 -8.34
N PRO A 53 3.74 -0.07 -7.89
CA PRO A 53 4.06 0.68 -6.67
C PRO A 53 3.68 -0.08 -5.40
N VAL A 54 4.29 0.30 -4.27
CA VAL A 54 3.78 -0.09 -2.95
C VAL A 54 2.84 0.99 -2.45
N THR A 55 1.60 0.63 -2.13
CA THR A 55 0.65 1.58 -1.55
C THR A 55 0.75 1.55 -0.04
N TYR A 56 0.99 2.71 0.58
CA TYR A 56 1.06 2.84 2.03
C TYR A 56 -0.05 3.74 2.57
N VAL A 57 -0.29 3.57 3.86
CA VAL A 57 -1.16 4.36 4.72
C VAL A 57 -0.30 4.90 5.86
N GLY A 58 -0.40 6.19 6.15
CA GLY A 58 0.30 6.83 7.24
C GLY A 58 -0.64 7.04 8.43
N SER A 59 -0.18 6.71 9.63
CA SER A 59 -0.86 7.06 10.88
C SER A 59 0.13 7.70 11.86
N TRP A 60 -0.40 8.38 12.87
CA TRP A 60 0.42 8.80 14.00
C TRP A 60 0.73 7.60 14.88
N THR A 61 1.95 7.47 15.39
CA THR A 61 2.35 6.34 16.26
C THR A 61 1.42 6.22 17.48
N LYS A 62 0.99 7.35 18.08
CA LYS A 62 0.02 7.36 19.19
C LYS A 62 -1.39 6.87 18.83
N ARG A 63 -1.69 6.72 17.54
CA ARG A 63 -2.95 6.24 16.98
C ARG A 63 -2.77 4.88 16.30
N PHE A 64 -1.72 4.15 16.63
CA PHE A 64 -1.43 2.80 16.16
C PHE A 64 -1.19 1.89 17.37
N ARG A 65 -1.62 0.64 17.28
CA ARG A 65 -1.36 -0.38 18.30
C ARG A 65 -1.18 -1.74 17.65
N LEU A 66 -0.18 -2.51 18.09
CA LEU A 66 -0.18 -3.95 17.89
C LEU A 66 -1.20 -4.56 18.85
N ILE A 67 -2.00 -5.49 18.34
CA ILE A 67 -3.06 -6.20 19.08
C ILE A 67 -2.59 -7.61 19.43
N THR A 68 -1.91 -8.28 18.50
CA THR A 68 -1.29 -9.60 18.70
C THR A 68 -0.01 -9.72 17.88
N GLY A 69 0.87 -10.64 18.27
CA GLY A 69 2.04 -11.03 17.48
C GLY A 69 3.23 -10.08 17.58
N GLU A 70 3.32 -9.27 18.64
CA GLU A 70 4.48 -8.37 18.86
C GLU A 70 5.78 -9.18 18.98
N GLU A 71 5.72 -10.35 19.61
CA GLU A 71 6.83 -11.27 19.83
C GLU A 71 7.37 -11.91 18.54
N ILE A 72 6.58 -11.93 17.47
CA ILE A 72 6.97 -12.44 16.14
C ILE A 72 7.14 -11.31 15.11
N VAL A 73 7.17 -10.04 15.54
CA VAL A 73 7.55 -8.92 14.69
C VAL A 73 9.03 -8.63 14.88
N ASP A 74 9.82 -8.93 13.84
CA ASP A 74 11.23 -8.52 13.78
C ASP A 74 11.40 -7.26 12.93
N ARG A 75 12.59 -6.68 12.97
CA ARG A 75 12.91 -5.41 12.32
C ARG A 75 14.23 -5.45 11.56
N PHE A 76 14.24 -4.72 10.46
CA PHE A 76 15.41 -4.46 9.64
C PHE A 76 15.65 -2.94 9.55
N ARG A 77 16.84 -2.50 9.98
CA ARG A 77 17.26 -1.10 9.89
C ARG A 77 17.90 -0.83 8.53
N GLN A 78 17.35 0.13 7.79
CA GLN A 78 17.87 0.60 6.50
C GLN A 78 18.70 1.86 6.69
N GLU A 79 19.99 1.71 7.01
CA GLU A 79 20.87 2.83 7.38
C GLU A 79 20.82 3.99 6.37
N THR A 80 20.95 3.67 5.08
CA THR A 80 20.96 4.67 3.99
C THR A 80 19.67 5.49 3.86
N GLN A 81 18.55 5.02 4.43
CA GLN A 81 17.26 5.73 4.38
C GLN A 81 16.78 6.23 5.73
N GLU A 82 17.57 6.03 6.78
CA GLU A 82 17.18 6.38 8.16
C GLU A 82 15.76 5.85 8.48
N ALA A 83 15.52 4.59 8.12
CA ALA A 83 14.22 3.93 8.24
C ALA A 83 14.35 2.56 8.87
N THR A 84 13.34 2.16 9.64
CA THR A 84 13.24 0.80 10.23
C THR A 84 11.98 0.14 9.69
N ARG A 85 12.13 -1.06 9.11
CA ARG A 85 11.03 -1.86 8.59
C ARG A 85 10.74 -3.00 9.56
N HIS A 86 9.47 -3.23 9.84
CA HIS A 86 8.99 -4.28 10.72
C HIS A 86 8.22 -5.30 9.90
N PHE A 87 8.46 -6.58 10.14
CA PHE A 87 7.87 -7.68 9.37
C PHE A 87 7.54 -8.86 10.27
N CYS A 88 6.54 -9.64 9.87
CA CYS A 88 6.17 -10.87 10.56
C CYS A 88 7.22 -11.96 10.26
N LEU A 89 7.80 -12.55 11.30
CA LEU A 89 8.78 -13.65 11.16
C LEU A 89 8.17 -14.91 10.53
N GLU A 90 6.88 -15.15 10.76
CA GLU A 90 6.20 -16.37 10.31
C GLU A 90 5.88 -16.36 8.81
N CYS A 91 5.43 -15.23 8.27
CA CYS A 91 5.00 -15.14 6.86
C CYS A 91 5.80 -14.14 6.02
N GLY A 92 6.78 -13.44 6.59
CA GLY A 92 7.60 -12.44 5.91
C GLY A 92 6.84 -11.16 5.52
N THR A 93 5.56 -11.02 5.84
CA THR A 93 4.78 -9.82 5.47
C THR A 93 5.36 -8.57 6.13
N PRO A 94 5.74 -7.54 5.35
CA PRO A 94 6.10 -6.25 5.93
C PRO A 94 4.86 -5.63 6.60
N VAL A 95 4.95 -5.33 7.89
CA VAL A 95 3.83 -4.85 8.72
C VAL A 95 3.78 -3.33 8.72
N TYR A 96 4.90 -2.67 9.01
CA TYR A 96 5.02 -1.21 8.93
C TYR A 96 6.47 -0.77 8.82
N TYR A 97 6.70 0.51 8.54
CA TYR A 97 8.01 1.13 8.68
C TYR A 97 7.93 2.52 9.33
N THR A 98 8.99 2.88 10.03
CA THR A 98 9.21 4.20 10.65
C THR A 98 10.42 4.88 10.02
N ARG A 99 10.53 6.20 10.21
CA ARG A 99 11.67 7.01 9.75
C ARG A 99 12.20 7.85 10.90
N ASP A 100 13.51 7.98 11.01
CA ASP A 100 14.16 8.71 12.10
C ASP A 100 13.81 10.21 12.02
N LYS A 101 13.68 10.75 10.80
CA LYS A 101 13.25 12.14 10.55
C LYS A 101 11.75 12.41 10.84
N SER A 102 10.96 11.37 11.09
CA SER A 102 9.52 11.49 11.38
C SER A 102 9.08 10.41 12.37
N PRO A 103 9.63 10.41 13.61
CA PRO A 103 9.48 9.31 14.55
C PRO A 103 8.04 9.15 15.08
N HIS A 104 7.22 10.19 14.91
CA HIS A 104 5.82 10.22 15.29
C HIS A 104 4.89 9.64 14.20
N MET A 105 5.43 9.23 13.06
CA MET A 105 4.69 8.61 11.95
C MET A 105 5.01 7.13 11.82
N ILE A 106 3.97 6.35 11.56
CA ILE A 106 4.06 4.94 11.18
C ILE A 106 3.43 4.76 9.80
N ASN A 107 4.09 4.00 8.93
CA ASN A 107 3.69 3.81 7.54
C ASN A 107 3.41 2.33 7.30
N ILE A 108 2.17 2.00 6.97
CA ILE A 108 1.62 0.65 6.95
C ILE A 108 1.21 0.33 5.51
N PRO A 109 1.54 -0.85 4.94
CA PRO A 109 1.07 -1.20 3.61
C PRO A 109 -0.45 -1.24 3.57
N ARG A 110 -1.05 -0.55 2.60
CA ARG A 110 -2.51 -0.45 2.46
C ARG A 110 -3.16 -1.83 2.32
N ALA A 111 -2.47 -2.79 1.72
CA ALA A 111 -2.96 -4.14 1.48
C ALA A 111 -3.24 -4.95 2.76
N LEU A 112 -2.77 -4.51 3.93
CA LEU A 112 -3.01 -5.21 5.20
C LEU A 112 -4.37 -4.88 5.83
N PHE A 113 -5.13 -3.95 5.26
CA PHE A 113 -6.46 -3.56 5.73
C PHE A 113 -7.52 -4.05 4.74
N ASP A 114 -8.52 -4.79 5.23
CA ASP A 114 -9.69 -5.18 4.42
C ASP A 114 -10.68 -4.01 4.26
N GLU A 115 -10.82 -3.21 5.32
CA GLU A 115 -11.76 -2.10 5.36
C GLU A 115 -11.14 -0.79 4.81
N SER A 116 -11.99 0.22 4.58
CA SER A 116 -11.54 1.56 4.19
C SER A 116 -10.77 2.24 5.32
N VAL A 117 -9.63 2.85 4.99
CA VAL A 117 -8.83 3.67 5.92
C VAL A 117 -9.23 5.15 5.93
N GLY A 118 -10.29 5.52 5.22
CA GLY A 118 -10.79 6.90 5.14
C GLY A 118 -9.94 7.84 4.30
N ARG A 119 -8.97 7.29 3.56
CA ARG A 119 -8.07 8.03 2.66
C ARG A 119 -7.84 7.23 1.38
N GLU A 120 -8.03 7.90 0.26
CA GLU A 120 -7.63 7.40 -1.06
C GLU A 120 -6.16 7.72 -1.32
N PRO A 121 -5.38 6.79 -1.90
CA PRO A 121 -3.98 7.02 -2.26
C PRO A 121 -3.87 7.89 -3.50
N ARG A 122 -4.04 9.20 -3.36
CA ARG A 122 -4.02 10.14 -4.51
C ARG A 122 -2.62 10.60 -4.92
N TYR A 123 -1.63 10.43 -4.05
CA TYR A 123 -0.26 10.89 -4.29
C TYR A 123 0.62 9.75 -4.78
N HIS A 124 1.47 10.04 -5.75
CA HIS A 124 2.56 9.17 -6.16
C HIS A 124 3.89 9.82 -5.80
N ILE A 125 4.68 9.17 -4.95
CA ILE A 125 6.01 9.65 -4.58
C ILE A 125 7.07 8.89 -5.37
N ARG A 126 8.19 9.57 -5.65
CA ARG A 126 9.32 9.00 -6.40
C ARG A 126 8.88 8.41 -7.75
N PHE A 127 7.90 9.04 -8.40
CA PHE A 127 7.26 8.53 -9.63
C PHE A 127 8.26 8.24 -10.76
N HIS A 128 9.37 8.99 -10.83
CA HIS A 128 10.42 8.76 -11.83
C HIS A 128 11.31 7.52 -11.55
N ASP A 129 11.26 6.95 -10.34
CA ASP A 129 12.03 5.75 -9.97
C ASP A 129 11.31 4.44 -10.36
N ARG A 130 10.07 4.53 -10.85
CA ARG A 130 9.23 3.37 -11.17
C ARG A 130 9.89 2.47 -12.21
N PRO A 131 9.75 1.14 -12.08
CA PRO A 131 10.31 0.22 -13.05
C PRO A 131 9.57 0.27 -14.38
N GLU A 132 10.26 -0.03 -15.48
CA GLU A 132 9.67 -0.06 -16.84
C GLU A 132 8.55 -1.08 -17.01
N TRP A 133 8.54 -2.13 -16.18
CA TRP A 133 7.54 -3.19 -16.17
C TRP A 133 6.32 -2.87 -15.29
N GLY A 134 6.36 -1.78 -14.52
CA GLY A 134 5.26 -1.39 -13.63
C GLY A 134 4.01 -1.02 -14.43
N TYR A 135 2.85 -1.54 -14.02
CA TYR A 135 1.57 -1.17 -14.62
C TYR A 135 1.19 0.27 -14.23
N GLU A 136 0.94 1.12 -15.22
CA GLU A 136 0.65 2.55 -15.00
C GLU A 136 -0.84 2.89 -15.16
N GLY A 137 -1.71 1.88 -15.22
CA GLY A 137 -3.14 2.08 -15.39
C GLY A 137 -3.56 2.26 -16.85
N GLU A 138 -2.70 1.92 -17.82
CA GLU A 138 -3.12 1.92 -19.22
C GLU A 138 -4.31 0.98 -19.47
N PRO A 139 -5.22 1.30 -20.40
CA PRO A 139 -6.39 0.46 -20.65
C PRO A 139 -6.02 -0.97 -21.04
N LEU A 140 -6.53 -1.94 -20.28
CA LEU A 140 -6.39 -3.36 -20.57
C LEU A 140 -7.62 -3.89 -21.30
N LYS A 141 -7.44 -4.96 -22.09
CA LYS A 141 -8.53 -5.70 -22.74
C LYS A 141 -8.50 -7.16 -22.34
N SER A 142 -9.66 -7.80 -22.29
CA SER A 142 -9.75 -9.24 -22.07
C SER A 142 -9.00 -10.01 -23.16
N LEU A 143 -8.27 -11.04 -22.76
CA LEU A 143 -7.65 -12.00 -23.67
C LEU A 143 -8.74 -12.87 -24.32
N LYS A 144 -8.60 -13.16 -25.61
CA LYS A 144 -9.57 -13.98 -26.37
C LYS A 144 -9.72 -15.35 -25.70
N ASN A 145 -10.95 -15.78 -25.44
CA ASN A 145 -11.32 -17.02 -24.72
C ASN A 145 -10.94 -17.05 -23.22
N TYR A 146 -10.41 -15.96 -22.66
CA TYR A 146 -10.07 -15.83 -21.24
C TYR A 146 -10.54 -14.47 -20.69
N PRO A 147 -11.85 -14.30 -20.45
CA PRO A 147 -12.44 -13.00 -20.14
C PRO A 147 -11.94 -12.35 -18.84
N SER A 148 -11.44 -13.14 -17.89
CA SER A 148 -10.84 -12.66 -16.63
C SER A 148 -9.36 -12.28 -16.74
N VAL A 149 -8.71 -12.60 -17.86
CA VAL A 149 -7.29 -12.28 -18.10
C VAL A 149 -7.21 -10.98 -18.88
N MET A 150 -6.70 -9.94 -18.24
CA MET A 150 -6.58 -8.60 -18.83
C MET A 150 -5.17 -8.40 -19.39
N GLN A 151 -5.07 -8.02 -20.66
CA GLN A 151 -3.78 -7.78 -21.34
C GLN A 151 -3.68 -6.36 -21.89
N GLY A 152 -2.48 -5.80 -21.76
CA GLY A 152 -2.10 -4.56 -22.44
C GLY A 152 -1.89 -4.79 -23.93
N ARG A 153 -1.91 -3.72 -24.72
CA ARG A 153 -1.46 -3.81 -26.12
C ARG A 153 0.07 -3.94 -26.13
N PRO A 154 0.64 -4.80 -26.99
CA PRO A 154 2.08 -4.81 -27.22
C PRO A 154 2.54 -3.39 -27.57
N LYS A 155 3.52 -2.85 -26.83
CA LYS A 155 4.18 -1.60 -27.23
C LYS A 155 4.86 -1.88 -28.56
N LYS A 156 4.46 -1.20 -29.64
CA LYS A 156 5.22 -1.25 -30.90
C LYS A 156 6.65 -0.81 -30.55
N ARG A 157 7.66 -1.65 -30.82
CA ARG A 157 9.06 -1.21 -30.77
C ARG A 157 9.13 0.02 -31.68
N LYS A 158 9.51 1.18 -31.14
CA LYS A 158 9.93 2.29 -32.00
C LYS A 158 11.16 1.76 -32.74
N LYS A 159 11.10 1.66 -34.07
CA LYS A 159 12.31 1.41 -34.87
C LYS A 159 13.32 2.48 -34.46
N ASN A 160 14.53 2.08 -34.11
CA ASN A 160 15.60 3.02 -33.88
C ASN A 160 15.88 3.71 -35.22
N PRO A 161 15.74 5.05 -35.35
CA PRO A 161 16.00 5.74 -36.62
C PRO A 161 17.49 5.70 -37.03
N PHE A 162 18.33 5.01 -36.27
CA PHE A 162 19.77 4.82 -36.50
C PHE A 162 20.16 3.34 -36.72
N GLU A 163 19.20 2.44 -37.01
CA GLU A 163 19.46 1.03 -37.39
C GLU A 163 19.42 0.81 -38.93
N GLU A 164 19.90 1.80 -39.70
CA GLU A 164 20.28 1.63 -41.12
C GLU A 164 21.70 2.18 -41.31
N ASP A 165 22.70 1.30 -41.10
CA ASP A 165 23.89 1.07 -41.93
C ASP A 165 24.73 -0.09 -41.34
#